data_AF-A0A151E8C6-F1
#
_entry.id   AF-A0A151E8C6-F1
#
_cell.length_a   1.000
_cell.length_b   1.000
_cell.length_c   1.000
_cell.angle_alpha   90.00
_cell.angle_beta   90.00
_cell.angle_gamma   90.00
#
_symmetry.space_group_name_H-M   'P 1'
#
loop_
_entity.id
_entity.type
_entity.pdbx_description
1 polymer ?
#
loop_
_entity_poly.entity_id
_entity_poly.type
_entity_poly.pdbx_seq_one_letter_code
_entity_poly.pdbx_strand_id
1 'polypeptide(L)'
;MIQLNKIEIKKDIYWVGGIDWQIRNFHGYSTNRGTTYNAYLIIDKKITLVDTVKHYLFDEMLSRIKEIIDPSKIDYIVSNHVEMDHSGSIIKILEYCPNATVITSTRGEKGLKRHYKKDLKFKVVKSGDTLNIGKRILNFVEIPMIHWPDSMVTYIPSDKLLLPNDAFGQHIASSERFDKDFDWGILKEEAAKYYANIVMPYGSQVEKALDVIGKLDIDMIAPSHGIIWQSLIPNILKEYKKWANNQTEKKALIIYDSMWGSTEKIAYLLQEGIEETDIPVTLRNIKNTHISDIITDVLTSKMILIGSPTLNNTMLPSVGGFLTYLKGLRPKDRIGFVFGSYGWGGQAVGEIEKILKDLSWDMPIESINLNYIPDKDELMNVKNVGKKLVKYLKEN
;
A
#
# COMPACT_ATOMS: atom_id res chain seq x y z
N MET A 1 -8.34 -17.54 29.98
CA MET A 1 -8.78 -17.06 28.65
C MET A 1 -8.86 -15.56 28.73
N ILE A 2 -8.24 -14.84 27.80
CA ILE A 2 -8.44 -13.39 27.69
C ILE A 2 -9.86 -13.23 27.14
N GLN A 3 -10.76 -12.65 27.94
CA GLN A 3 -12.11 -12.31 27.49
C GLN A 3 -11.97 -11.13 26.52
N LEU A 4 -12.24 -11.36 25.24
CA LEU A 4 -12.15 -10.32 24.23
C LEU A 4 -13.54 -9.69 24.08
N ASN A 5 -13.60 -8.39 23.82
CA ASN A 5 -14.88 -7.74 23.56
C ASN A 5 -15.37 -8.14 22.16
N LYS A 6 -16.64 -8.54 22.08
CA LYS A 6 -17.33 -8.76 20.80
C LYS A 6 -17.38 -7.45 20.02
N ILE A 7 -16.88 -7.46 18.79
CA ILE A 7 -16.88 -6.29 17.91
C ILE A 7 -17.89 -6.53 16.79
N GLU A 8 -19.13 -6.13 17.02
CA GLU A 8 -20.19 -6.17 16.01
C GLU A 8 -20.09 -4.94 15.10
N ILE A 9 -19.87 -5.14 13.80
CA ILE A 9 -19.68 -4.05 12.82
C ILE A 9 -20.99 -3.66 12.14
N LYS A 10 -21.88 -4.64 12.00
CA LYS A 10 -23.27 -4.53 11.56
C LYS A 10 -24.04 -5.62 12.30
N LYS A 11 -25.36 -5.50 12.40
CA LYS A 11 -26.19 -6.52 13.06
C LYS A 11 -25.85 -7.92 12.54
N ASP A 12 -25.47 -8.85 13.40
CA ASP A 12 -25.08 -10.22 13.07
C ASP A 12 -23.82 -10.34 12.17
N ILE A 13 -22.98 -9.31 12.10
CA ILE A 13 -21.69 -9.32 11.39
C ILE A 13 -20.61 -8.81 12.34
N TYR A 14 -19.59 -9.62 12.55
CA TYR A 14 -18.58 -9.38 13.58
C TYR A 14 -17.19 -9.33 12.98
N TRP A 15 -16.36 -8.43 13.49
CA TRP A 15 -14.92 -8.52 13.29
C TRP A 15 -14.35 -9.56 14.27
N VAL A 16 -13.64 -10.54 13.72
CA VAL A 16 -13.02 -11.65 14.47
C VAL A 16 -11.52 -11.77 14.18
N GLY A 17 -10.91 -10.73 13.61
CA GLY A 17 -9.50 -10.72 13.25
C GLY A 17 -8.51 -10.73 14.43
N GLY A 18 -7.23 -10.56 14.11
CA GLY A 18 -6.13 -10.46 15.07
C GLY A 18 -5.40 -9.11 14.97
N ILE A 19 -4.78 -8.68 16.06
CA ILE A 19 -4.03 -7.42 16.13
C ILE A 19 -2.55 -7.70 16.29
N ASP A 20 -1.74 -7.21 15.36
CA ASP A 20 -0.28 -7.32 15.43
C ASP A 20 0.35 -5.98 15.81
N TRP A 21 0.48 -5.78 17.12
CA TRP A 21 1.12 -4.58 17.67
C TRP A 21 2.63 -4.53 17.44
N GLN A 22 3.27 -5.68 17.19
CA GLN A 22 4.73 -5.82 17.24
C GLN A 22 5.37 -5.79 15.85
N ILE A 23 4.62 -6.12 14.80
CA ILE A 23 5.16 -6.08 13.45
C ILE A 23 5.65 -4.68 13.09
N ARG A 24 6.87 -4.60 12.59
CA ARG A 24 7.49 -3.36 12.07
C ARG A 24 7.99 -3.50 10.64
N ASN A 25 8.05 -4.73 10.13
CA ASN A 25 8.43 -5.04 8.76
C ASN A 25 7.37 -5.95 8.17
N PHE A 26 6.68 -5.46 7.15
CA PHE A 26 5.72 -6.20 6.37
C PHE A 26 6.24 -6.29 4.95
N HIS A 27 6.66 -7.49 4.53
CA HIS A 27 7.18 -7.77 3.18
C HIS A 27 8.27 -6.79 2.69
N GLY A 28 9.08 -6.26 3.61
CA GLY A 28 10.18 -5.34 3.30
C GLY A 28 9.83 -3.85 3.44
N TYR A 29 8.59 -3.46 3.74
CA TYR A 29 8.21 -2.08 4.07
C TYR A 29 7.90 -1.90 5.55
N SER A 30 8.11 -0.69 6.06
CA SER A 30 8.01 -0.38 7.48
C SER A 30 6.54 -0.21 7.92
N THR A 31 6.17 -0.77 9.06
CA THR A 31 4.83 -0.65 9.67
C THR A 31 4.95 -0.11 11.09
N ASN A 32 5.29 1.17 11.23
CA ASN A 32 5.63 1.80 12.51
C ASN A 32 4.52 1.71 13.57
N ARG A 33 3.26 1.60 13.12
CA ARG A 33 2.06 1.47 13.96
C ARG A 33 1.54 0.03 14.07
N GLY A 34 2.30 -0.99 13.64
CA GLY A 34 1.80 -2.37 13.57
C GLY A 34 0.79 -2.56 12.44
N THR A 35 -0.02 -3.61 12.51
CA THR A 35 -1.16 -3.83 11.61
C THR A 35 -2.24 -4.67 12.29
N THR A 36 -3.35 -4.91 11.61
CA THR A 36 -4.29 -5.98 11.93
C THR A 36 -4.40 -6.95 10.75
N TYR A 37 -4.94 -8.12 11.04
CA TYR A 37 -5.41 -9.09 10.06
C TYR A 37 -6.89 -9.29 10.30
N ASN A 38 -7.71 -8.61 9.52
CA ASN A 38 -9.14 -8.54 9.69
C ASN A 38 -9.81 -9.74 9.02
N ALA A 39 -10.61 -10.45 9.81
CA ALA A 39 -11.52 -11.49 9.34
C ALA A 39 -12.93 -11.16 9.84
N TYR A 40 -13.95 -11.53 9.08
CA TYR A 40 -15.34 -11.14 9.36
C TYR A 40 -16.24 -12.36 9.45
N LEU A 41 -16.97 -12.49 10.56
CA LEU A 41 -17.91 -13.58 10.79
C LEU A 41 -19.35 -13.08 10.58
N ILE A 42 -20.06 -13.68 9.63
CA ILE A 42 -21.43 -13.34 9.26
C ILE A 42 -22.35 -14.44 9.79
N ILE A 43 -23.26 -14.07 10.70
CA ILE A 43 -24.27 -14.96 11.26
C ILE A 43 -25.56 -14.85 10.42
N ASP A 44 -25.92 -15.97 9.82
CA ASP A 44 -27.11 -16.15 8.99
C ASP A 44 -27.50 -17.64 8.98
N LYS A 45 -28.46 -18.06 8.15
CA LYS A 45 -28.81 -19.48 7.95
C LYS A 45 -27.60 -20.32 7.54
N LYS A 46 -26.68 -19.73 6.77
CA LYS A 46 -25.37 -20.28 6.42
C LYS A 46 -24.28 -19.38 7.00
N ILE A 47 -23.64 -19.83 8.06
CA ILE A 47 -22.63 -19.04 8.76
C ILE A 47 -21.38 -18.96 7.89
N THR A 48 -20.91 -17.74 7.67
CA THR A 48 -19.81 -17.48 6.73
C THR A 48 -18.69 -16.72 7.42
N LEU A 49 -17.48 -17.24 7.34
CA LEU A 49 -16.25 -16.55 7.71
C LEU A 49 -15.64 -15.96 6.42
N VAL A 50 -15.32 -14.66 6.43
CA VAL A 50 -14.65 -13.98 5.32
C VAL A 50 -13.22 -13.67 5.73
N ASP A 51 -12.29 -14.22 4.95
CA ASP A 51 -10.85 -14.27 5.16
C ASP A 51 -10.46 -14.93 6.49
N THR A 52 -9.16 -15.18 6.68
CA THR A 52 -8.59 -15.66 7.95
C THR A 52 -7.46 -14.73 8.36
N VAL A 53 -6.63 -15.17 9.30
CA VAL A 53 -5.52 -14.38 9.82
C VAL A 53 -4.18 -15.05 9.56
N LYS A 54 -3.11 -14.29 9.72
CA LYS A 54 -1.75 -14.83 9.73
C LYS A 54 -1.61 -15.89 10.83
N HIS A 55 -0.87 -16.95 10.53
CA HIS A 55 -0.85 -18.19 11.32
C HIS A 55 -0.64 -18.01 12.84
N TYR A 56 0.19 -17.06 13.27
CA TYR A 56 0.47 -16.80 14.69
C TYR A 56 -0.62 -16.02 15.43
N LEU A 57 -1.64 -15.51 14.73
CA LEU A 57 -2.82 -14.87 15.33
C LEU A 57 -4.07 -15.75 15.28
N PHE A 58 -3.93 -17.01 14.84
CA PHE A 58 -5.05 -17.94 14.76
C PHE A 58 -5.79 -18.10 16.09
N ASP A 59 -5.06 -18.25 17.19
CA ASP A 59 -5.69 -18.53 18.49
C ASP A 59 -6.51 -17.31 18.97
N GLU A 60 -6.10 -16.07 18.62
CA GLU A 60 -6.89 -14.86 18.87
C GLU A 60 -8.19 -14.88 18.05
N MET A 61 -8.10 -15.12 16.73
CA MET A 61 -9.28 -15.23 15.86
C MET A 61 -10.25 -16.32 16.34
N LEU A 62 -9.73 -17.51 16.65
CA LEU A 62 -10.54 -18.63 17.13
C LEU A 62 -11.25 -18.29 18.46
N SER A 63 -10.56 -17.60 19.38
CA SER A 63 -11.17 -17.15 20.64
C SER A 63 -12.37 -16.23 20.38
N ARG A 64 -12.22 -15.25 19.50
CA ARG A 64 -13.31 -14.34 19.11
C ARG A 64 -14.49 -15.06 18.46
N ILE A 65 -14.22 -16.03 17.58
CA ILE A 65 -15.27 -16.85 16.96
C ILE A 65 -16.03 -17.64 18.04
N LYS A 66 -15.31 -18.30 18.98
CA LYS A 66 -15.90 -19.12 20.05
C LYS A 66 -16.79 -18.34 21.02
N GLU A 67 -16.56 -17.04 21.18
CA GLU A 67 -17.43 -16.16 21.98
C GLU A 67 -18.78 -15.90 21.31
N ILE A 68 -18.86 -16.04 19.99
CA ILE A 68 -20.06 -15.74 19.18
C ILE A 68 -20.83 -17.04 18.87
N ILE A 69 -20.12 -18.07 18.41
CA ILE A 69 -20.70 -19.36 18.00
C ILE A 69 -19.75 -20.53 18.30
N ASP A 70 -20.28 -21.75 18.21
CA ASP A 70 -19.45 -22.94 17.99
C ASP A 70 -18.86 -22.89 16.56
N PRO A 71 -17.52 -22.88 16.38
CA PRO A 71 -16.88 -22.83 15.07
C PRO A 71 -17.32 -23.96 14.13
N SER A 72 -17.74 -25.12 14.66
CA SER A 72 -18.20 -26.25 13.85
C SER A 72 -19.43 -25.94 12.99
N LYS A 73 -20.15 -24.86 13.33
CA LYS A 73 -21.34 -24.37 12.62
C LYS A 73 -21.01 -23.50 11.41
N ILE A 74 -19.75 -23.15 11.17
CA ILE A 74 -19.35 -22.38 9.98
C ILE A 74 -19.56 -23.23 8.73
N ASP A 75 -20.44 -22.77 7.83
CA ASP A 75 -20.76 -23.44 6.56
C ASP A 75 -19.80 -23.04 5.44
N TYR A 76 -19.34 -21.78 5.43
CA TYR A 76 -18.53 -21.20 4.37
C TYR A 76 -17.32 -20.45 4.89
N ILE A 77 -16.19 -20.58 4.18
CA ILE A 77 -15.02 -19.72 4.36
C ILE A 77 -14.75 -19.04 3.02
N VAL A 78 -15.01 -17.74 2.93
CA VAL A 78 -14.64 -16.94 1.76
C VAL A 78 -13.16 -16.58 1.87
N SER A 79 -12.36 -16.92 0.86
CA SER A 79 -10.97 -16.48 0.73
C SER A 79 -10.94 -15.48 -0.42
N ASN A 80 -11.02 -14.19 -0.11
CA ASN A 80 -10.95 -13.12 -1.12
C ASN A 80 -9.56 -13.04 -1.75
N HIS A 81 -8.54 -13.39 -0.96
CA HIS A 81 -7.15 -13.34 -1.36
C HIS A 81 -6.35 -14.51 -0.75
N VAL A 82 -5.37 -15.02 -1.48
CA VAL A 82 -4.57 -16.20 -1.09
C VAL A 82 -3.28 -15.88 -0.35
N GLU A 83 -2.88 -14.61 -0.24
CA GLU A 83 -1.66 -14.26 0.50
C GLU A 83 -1.74 -14.75 1.95
N MET A 84 -0.60 -15.21 2.48
CA MET A 84 -0.57 -16.06 3.69
C MET A 84 -0.82 -15.31 5.00
N ASP A 85 -0.96 -14.01 4.92
CA ASP A 85 -1.39 -13.17 6.03
C ASP A 85 -2.91 -13.11 6.16
N HIS A 86 -3.65 -13.44 5.09
CA HIS A 86 -5.12 -13.61 5.09
C HIS A 86 -5.54 -15.06 5.00
N SER A 87 -4.76 -15.90 4.34
CA SER A 87 -5.07 -17.32 4.14
C SER A 87 -4.30 -18.25 5.08
N GLY A 88 -3.31 -17.73 5.82
CA GLY A 88 -2.34 -18.53 6.58
C GLY A 88 -2.95 -19.44 7.64
N SER A 89 -4.18 -19.13 8.06
CA SER A 89 -4.93 -19.92 9.04
C SER A 89 -6.03 -20.79 8.45
N ILE A 90 -6.20 -20.83 7.13
CA ILE A 90 -7.31 -21.53 6.47
C ILE A 90 -7.31 -23.03 6.78
N ILE A 91 -6.14 -23.66 6.81
CA ILE A 91 -6.02 -25.09 7.15
C ILE A 91 -6.37 -25.33 8.61
N LYS A 92 -5.87 -24.48 9.51
CA LYS A 92 -6.06 -24.63 10.96
C LYS A 92 -7.52 -24.39 11.37
N ILE A 93 -8.23 -23.44 10.74
CA ILE A 93 -9.66 -23.22 11.03
C ILE A 93 -10.54 -24.36 10.52
N LEU A 94 -10.20 -24.96 9.37
CA LEU A 94 -10.95 -26.09 8.80
C LEU A 94 -10.90 -27.35 9.67
N GLU A 95 -9.92 -27.48 10.57
CA GLU A 95 -9.91 -28.52 11.60
C GLU A 95 -11.08 -28.36 12.60
N TYR A 96 -11.56 -27.13 12.80
CA TYR A 96 -12.69 -26.81 13.69
C TYR A 96 -14.04 -26.75 12.95
N CYS A 97 -14.04 -26.53 11.63
CA CYS A 97 -15.22 -26.53 10.78
C CYS A 97 -15.05 -27.48 9.57
N PRO A 98 -14.92 -28.80 9.78
CA PRO A 98 -14.55 -29.76 8.74
C PRO A 98 -15.55 -29.87 7.58
N ASN A 99 -16.79 -29.40 7.78
CA ASN A 99 -17.84 -29.41 6.76
C ASN A 99 -17.88 -28.12 5.92
N ALA A 100 -17.08 -27.11 6.28
CA ALA A 100 -17.10 -25.83 5.60
C ALA A 100 -16.63 -25.94 4.14
N THR A 101 -17.24 -25.15 3.27
CA THR A 101 -16.83 -25.04 1.86
C THR A 101 -16.06 -23.74 1.67
N VAL A 102 -14.88 -23.82 1.07
CA VAL A 102 -14.04 -22.67 0.74
C VAL A 102 -14.55 -22.00 -0.52
N ILE A 103 -14.93 -20.73 -0.44
CA ILE A 103 -15.40 -19.92 -1.57
C ILE A 103 -14.25 -19.04 -2.03
N THR A 104 -13.89 -19.08 -3.31
CA THR A 104 -12.71 -18.35 -3.81
C THR A 104 -12.82 -18.12 -5.32
N SER A 105 -12.03 -17.19 -5.86
CA SER A 105 -11.87 -17.02 -7.31
C SER A 105 -11.21 -18.24 -7.97
N THR A 106 -11.27 -18.33 -9.31
CA THR A 106 -10.63 -19.42 -10.07
C THR A 106 -9.12 -19.46 -9.84
N ARG A 107 -8.50 -18.29 -9.72
CA ARG A 107 -7.06 -18.17 -9.43
C ARG A 107 -6.77 -18.43 -7.96
N GLY A 108 -7.68 -18.06 -7.06
CA GLY A 108 -7.53 -18.34 -5.65
C GLY A 108 -7.56 -19.83 -5.33
N GLU A 109 -8.42 -20.63 -5.98
CA GLU A 109 -8.39 -22.10 -5.84
C GLU A 109 -7.01 -22.67 -6.23
N LYS A 110 -6.47 -22.22 -7.37
CA LYS A 110 -5.13 -22.65 -7.83
C LYS A 110 -4.04 -22.25 -6.83
N GLY A 111 -4.11 -21.02 -6.30
CA GLY A 111 -3.18 -20.51 -5.29
C GLY A 111 -3.23 -21.31 -3.99
N LEU A 112 -4.43 -21.49 -3.41
CA LEU A 112 -4.63 -22.24 -2.17
C LEU A 112 -4.18 -23.70 -2.29
N LYS A 113 -4.51 -24.38 -3.40
CA LYS A 113 -4.03 -25.73 -3.68
C LYS A 113 -2.49 -25.78 -3.72
N ARG A 114 -1.85 -24.74 -4.28
CA ARG A 114 -0.39 -24.68 -4.38
C ARG A 114 0.30 -24.38 -3.04
N HIS A 115 -0.24 -23.45 -2.25
CA HIS A 115 0.29 -23.09 -0.93
C HIS A 115 0.19 -24.27 0.04
N TYR A 116 -0.99 -24.88 0.14
CA TYR A 116 -1.29 -25.80 1.23
C TYR A 116 -1.19 -27.28 0.84
N LYS A 117 -1.33 -27.62 -0.44
CA LYS A 117 -1.28 -29.01 -0.94
C LYS A 117 -2.22 -29.95 -0.15
N LYS A 118 -3.40 -29.44 0.22
CA LYS A 118 -4.47 -30.18 0.88
C LYS A 118 -5.68 -30.27 -0.04
N ASP A 119 -6.43 -31.35 0.09
CA ASP A 119 -7.70 -31.51 -0.59
C ASP A 119 -8.77 -30.76 0.22
N LEU A 120 -9.16 -29.58 -0.28
CA LEU A 120 -10.17 -28.74 0.35
C LEU A 120 -11.43 -28.73 -0.52
N LYS A 121 -12.60 -28.65 0.12
CA LYS A 121 -13.86 -28.51 -0.59
C LYS A 121 -14.01 -27.08 -1.08
N PHE A 122 -13.83 -26.87 -2.38
CA PHE A 122 -13.96 -25.55 -3.00
C PHE A 122 -15.32 -25.34 -3.68
N LYS A 123 -15.79 -24.09 -3.67
CA LYS A 123 -16.78 -23.55 -4.61
C LYS A 123 -16.17 -22.31 -5.26
N VAL A 124 -15.84 -22.42 -6.53
CA VAL A 124 -15.27 -21.33 -7.31
C VAL A 124 -16.36 -20.33 -7.70
N VAL A 125 -16.06 -19.04 -7.56
CA VAL A 125 -16.91 -17.92 -7.99
C VAL A 125 -16.18 -17.03 -9.00
N LYS A 126 -16.93 -16.32 -9.82
CA LYS A 126 -16.48 -15.32 -10.80
C LYS A 126 -17.21 -14.00 -10.59
N SER A 127 -16.74 -12.94 -11.24
CA SER A 127 -17.45 -11.65 -11.23
C SER A 127 -18.92 -11.80 -11.64
N GLY A 128 -19.82 -11.33 -10.78
CA GLY A 128 -21.27 -11.40 -10.98
C GLY A 128 -21.94 -12.62 -10.37
N ASP A 129 -21.17 -13.62 -9.91
CA ASP A 129 -21.72 -14.73 -9.15
C ASP A 129 -22.22 -14.26 -7.78
N THR A 130 -23.22 -14.96 -7.26
CA THR A 130 -23.80 -14.68 -5.95
C THR A 130 -23.89 -15.95 -5.10
N LEU A 131 -23.87 -15.76 -3.77
CA LEU A 131 -24.09 -16.82 -2.78
C LEU A 131 -25.14 -16.36 -1.77
N ASN A 132 -26.32 -16.97 -1.83
CA ASN A 132 -27.35 -16.77 -0.80
C ASN A 132 -26.97 -17.57 0.45
N ILE A 133 -26.86 -16.87 1.59
CA ILE A 133 -26.53 -17.45 2.89
C ILE A 133 -27.70 -17.40 3.89
N GLY A 134 -28.90 -17.03 3.43
CA GLY A 134 -30.11 -16.93 4.24
C GLY A 134 -30.85 -15.61 3.98
N LYS A 135 -30.80 -14.68 4.93
CA LYS A 135 -31.33 -13.32 4.74
C LYS A 135 -30.41 -12.45 3.88
N ARG A 136 -29.13 -12.81 3.75
CA ARG A 136 -28.12 -12.11 2.95
C ARG A 136 -27.76 -12.84 1.66
N ILE A 137 -27.34 -12.05 0.68
CA ILE A 137 -26.70 -12.51 -0.56
C ILE A 137 -25.32 -11.87 -0.62
N LEU A 138 -24.29 -12.70 -0.82
CA LEU A 138 -22.92 -12.26 -1.06
C LEU A 138 -22.69 -12.17 -2.57
N ASN A 139 -22.29 -11.00 -3.06
CA ASN A 139 -21.94 -10.75 -4.45
C ASN A 139 -20.43 -10.72 -4.59
N PHE A 140 -19.88 -11.44 -5.57
CA PHE A 140 -18.44 -11.51 -5.79
C PHE A 140 -18.03 -10.73 -7.04
N VAL A 141 -16.92 -9.99 -6.92
CA VAL A 141 -16.32 -9.25 -8.04
C VAL A 141 -14.82 -9.48 -8.03
N GLU A 142 -14.27 -10.05 -9.09
CA GLU A 142 -12.82 -10.22 -9.26
C GLU A 142 -12.17 -8.87 -9.58
N ILE A 143 -11.08 -8.57 -8.87
CA ILE A 143 -10.26 -7.36 -9.03
C ILE A 143 -8.79 -7.76 -9.29
N PRO A 144 -8.51 -8.49 -10.39
CA PRO A 144 -7.20 -9.07 -10.61
C PRO A 144 -6.12 -7.99 -10.69
N MET A 145 -4.97 -8.27 -10.08
CA MET A 145 -3.83 -7.36 -9.92
C MET A 145 -4.10 -6.20 -8.96
N ILE A 146 -5.10 -6.30 -8.07
CA ILE A 146 -5.30 -5.37 -6.94
C ILE A 146 -5.23 -6.17 -5.62
N HIS A 147 -4.05 -6.56 -5.15
CA HIS A 147 -2.74 -6.44 -5.81
C HIS A 147 -2.22 -7.75 -6.43
N TRP A 148 -2.93 -8.87 -6.27
CA TRP A 148 -2.54 -10.17 -6.84
C TRP A 148 -3.52 -10.67 -7.92
N PRO A 149 -3.12 -11.64 -8.74
CA PRO A 149 -3.98 -12.18 -9.79
C PRO A 149 -5.31 -12.76 -9.30
N ASP A 150 -5.37 -13.26 -8.07
CA ASP A 150 -6.53 -13.95 -7.47
C ASP A 150 -7.53 -13.04 -6.76
N SER A 151 -7.14 -11.80 -6.46
CA SER A 151 -7.91 -10.88 -5.64
C SER A 151 -9.35 -10.73 -6.12
N MET A 152 -10.29 -10.88 -5.21
CA MET A 152 -11.71 -10.60 -5.39
C MET A 152 -12.26 -9.83 -4.18
N VAL A 153 -13.39 -9.16 -4.35
CA VAL A 153 -14.12 -8.51 -3.26
C VAL A 153 -15.46 -9.20 -3.03
N THR A 154 -15.93 -9.14 -1.79
CA THR A 154 -17.26 -9.59 -1.40
C THR A 154 -18.12 -8.39 -1.03
N TYR A 155 -19.26 -8.23 -1.68
CA TYR A 155 -20.22 -7.16 -1.41
C TYR A 155 -21.56 -7.74 -0.90
N ILE A 156 -22.14 -7.11 0.12
CA ILE A 156 -23.40 -7.54 0.74
C ILE A 156 -24.44 -6.42 0.57
N PRO A 157 -25.31 -6.48 -0.45
CA PRO A 157 -26.22 -5.38 -0.78
C PRO A 157 -27.18 -5.01 0.35
N SER A 158 -27.72 -5.99 1.08
CA SER A 158 -28.67 -5.76 2.18
C SER A 158 -28.09 -4.95 3.33
N ASP A 159 -26.77 -5.05 3.53
CA ASP A 159 -26.06 -4.41 4.63
C ASP A 159 -25.19 -3.23 4.15
N LYS A 160 -25.16 -2.97 2.83
CA LYS A 160 -24.32 -1.95 2.17
C LYS A 160 -22.83 -2.08 2.51
N LEU A 161 -22.38 -3.31 2.70
CA LEU A 161 -21.06 -3.66 3.22
C LEU A 161 -20.15 -4.19 2.10
N LEU A 162 -19.00 -3.56 1.91
CA LEU A 162 -17.92 -4.04 1.05
C LEU A 162 -16.80 -4.65 1.90
N LEU A 163 -16.40 -5.88 1.56
CA LEU A 163 -15.26 -6.61 2.13
C LEU A 163 -14.21 -6.78 1.02
N PRO A 164 -13.33 -5.78 0.83
CA PRO A 164 -12.46 -5.70 -0.35
C PRO A 164 -11.11 -6.40 -0.18
N ASN A 165 -10.89 -7.08 0.95
CA ASN A 165 -9.57 -7.55 1.38
C ASN A 165 -8.58 -6.37 1.43
N ASP A 166 -7.45 -6.43 0.73
CA ASP A 166 -6.36 -5.44 0.81
C ASP A 166 -6.72 -4.04 0.27
N ALA A 167 -7.65 -3.93 -0.67
CA ALA A 167 -8.03 -2.63 -1.18
C ALA A 167 -8.67 -1.79 -0.05
N PHE A 168 -8.28 -0.50 0.02
CA PHE A 168 -8.60 0.41 1.12
C PHE A 168 -7.98 0.04 2.48
N GLY A 169 -7.00 -0.88 2.52
CA GLY A 169 -6.26 -1.19 3.73
C GLY A 169 -5.33 -0.06 4.19
N GLN A 170 -4.98 -0.10 5.47
CA GLN A 170 -3.84 0.61 6.05
C GLN A 170 -3.21 -0.24 7.17
N HIS A 171 -1.91 -0.06 7.40
CA HIS A 171 -1.19 -0.76 8.47
C HIS A 171 -1.25 0.03 9.77
N ILE A 172 -2.34 -0.18 10.52
CA ILE A 172 -2.55 0.39 11.86
C ILE A 172 -2.97 -0.73 12.81
N ALA A 173 -2.20 -0.97 13.87
CA ALA A 173 -2.67 -1.68 15.04
C ALA A 173 -3.29 -0.70 16.04
N SER A 174 -4.48 -1.03 16.52
CA SER A 174 -5.24 -0.20 17.46
C SER A 174 -6.29 -1.02 18.21
N SER A 175 -6.84 -0.49 19.29
CA SER A 175 -8.03 -1.05 19.95
C SER A 175 -9.32 -0.67 19.23
N GLU A 176 -9.35 0.54 18.69
CA GLU A 176 -10.44 1.14 17.93
C GLU A 176 -10.52 0.51 16.54
N ARG A 177 -11.72 0.39 15.97
CA ARG A 177 -11.94 -0.36 14.71
C ARG A 177 -12.55 0.46 13.60
N PHE A 178 -13.07 1.66 13.88
CA PHE A 178 -13.78 2.48 12.90
C PHE A 178 -13.08 3.80 12.68
N ASP A 179 -13.21 4.33 11.46
CA ASP A 179 -12.55 5.56 11.03
C ASP A 179 -12.93 6.80 11.86
N LYS A 180 -14.15 6.85 12.40
CA LYS A 180 -14.62 7.92 13.30
C LYS A 180 -13.79 8.09 14.57
N ASP A 181 -13.04 7.06 14.97
CA ASP A 181 -12.24 7.04 16.19
C ASP A 181 -10.80 7.56 15.94
N PHE A 182 -10.49 7.98 14.71
CA PHE A 182 -9.16 8.45 14.31
C PHE A 182 -9.19 9.83 13.67
N ASP A 183 -8.06 10.53 13.80
CA ASP A 183 -7.79 11.70 12.98
C ASP A 183 -7.57 11.30 11.52
N TRP A 184 -8.18 12.06 10.61
CA TRP A 184 -8.08 11.81 9.17
C TRP A 184 -6.64 11.89 8.65
N GLY A 185 -5.80 12.78 9.20
CA GLY A 185 -4.41 12.92 8.80
C GLY A 185 -3.62 11.62 9.00
N ILE A 186 -3.82 10.97 10.16
CA ILE A 186 -3.21 9.66 10.48
C ILE A 186 -3.70 8.59 9.50
N LEU A 187 -5.03 8.47 9.31
CA LEU A 187 -5.60 7.46 8.42
C LEU A 187 -5.14 7.65 6.97
N LYS A 188 -5.11 8.91 6.52
CA LYS A 188 -4.66 9.28 5.17
C LYS A 188 -3.19 8.94 4.97
N GLU A 189 -2.32 9.24 5.94
CA GLU A 189 -0.89 8.93 5.87
C GLU A 189 -0.65 7.42 5.72
N GLU A 190 -1.26 6.61 6.59
CA GLU A 190 -1.06 5.16 6.56
C GLU A 190 -1.71 4.50 5.32
N ALA A 191 -2.84 5.03 4.85
CA ALA A 191 -3.46 4.58 3.60
C ALA A 191 -2.63 4.98 2.38
N ALA A 192 -2.05 6.19 2.36
CA ALA A 192 -1.14 6.64 1.32
C ALA A 192 0.11 5.76 1.28
N LYS A 193 0.68 5.44 2.45
CA LYS A 193 1.83 4.55 2.57
C LYS A 193 1.52 3.15 2.08
N TYR A 194 0.38 2.59 2.47
CA TYR A 194 -0.11 1.29 1.98
C TYR A 194 -0.25 1.29 0.46
N TYR A 195 -0.94 2.29 -0.10
CA TYR A 195 -1.13 2.43 -1.54
C TYR A 195 0.21 2.56 -2.29
N ALA A 196 1.10 3.43 -1.83
CA ALA A 196 2.36 3.75 -2.50
C ALA A 196 3.28 2.53 -2.64
N ASN A 197 3.30 1.67 -1.61
CA ASN A 197 4.24 0.55 -1.51
C ASN A 197 3.71 -0.77 -2.07
N ILE A 198 2.40 -0.87 -2.33
CA ILE A 198 1.74 -2.12 -2.73
C ILE A 198 0.94 -1.95 -4.02
N VAL A 199 0.13 -0.90 -4.10
CA VAL A 199 -0.94 -0.77 -5.09
C VAL A 199 -0.56 0.13 -6.27
N MET A 200 0.35 1.10 -6.07
CA MET A 200 0.79 2.08 -7.07
C MET A 200 1.03 1.55 -8.49
N PRO A 201 1.70 0.39 -8.72
CA PRO A 201 1.92 -0.11 -10.08
C PRO A 201 0.63 -0.52 -10.83
N TYR A 202 -0.50 -0.63 -10.11
CA TYR A 202 -1.78 -1.09 -10.61
C TYR A 202 -2.85 0.01 -10.71
N GLY A 203 -2.44 1.29 -10.78
CA GLY A 203 -3.35 2.43 -10.80
C GLY A 203 -4.48 2.35 -11.84
N SER A 204 -4.22 1.83 -13.05
CA SER A 204 -5.28 1.69 -14.07
C SER A 204 -6.30 0.58 -13.76
N GLN A 205 -5.89 -0.47 -13.05
CA GLN A 205 -6.81 -1.48 -12.53
C GLN A 205 -7.65 -0.89 -11.40
N VAL A 206 -7.03 -0.12 -10.50
CA VAL A 206 -7.72 0.59 -9.42
C VAL A 206 -8.77 1.55 -9.96
N GLU A 207 -8.45 2.34 -10.98
CA GLU A 207 -9.41 3.27 -11.60
C GLU A 207 -10.67 2.54 -12.09
N LYS A 208 -10.51 1.44 -12.83
CA LYS A 208 -11.62 0.62 -13.30
C LYS A 208 -12.42 0.00 -12.15
N ALA A 209 -11.74 -0.44 -11.09
CA ALA A 209 -12.41 -0.97 -9.90
C ALA A 209 -13.21 0.12 -9.18
N LEU A 210 -12.68 1.34 -9.06
CA LEU A 210 -13.38 2.49 -8.48
C LEU A 210 -14.63 2.88 -9.28
N ASP A 211 -14.59 2.80 -10.62
CA ASP A 211 -15.77 3.07 -11.47
C ASP A 211 -16.90 2.05 -11.26
N VAL A 212 -16.56 0.80 -10.93
CA VAL A 212 -17.53 -0.23 -10.58
C VAL A 212 -18.05 -0.02 -9.15
N ILE A 213 -17.14 0.18 -8.20
CA ILE A 213 -17.45 0.39 -6.77
C ILE A 213 -18.30 1.65 -6.58
N GLY A 214 -18.05 2.72 -7.34
CA GLY A 214 -18.81 3.96 -7.27
C GLY A 214 -20.28 3.84 -7.71
N LYS A 215 -20.68 2.71 -8.29
CA LYS A 215 -22.08 2.39 -8.63
C LYS A 215 -22.79 1.57 -7.56
N LEU A 216 -22.06 1.11 -6.54
CA LEU A 216 -22.60 0.33 -5.43
C LEU A 216 -23.06 1.27 -4.30
N ASP A 217 -24.16 0.89 -3.65
CA ASP A 217 -24.67 1.59 -2.46
C ASP A 217 -23.90 1.10 -1.23
N ILE A 218 -22.79 1.77 -0.90
CA ILE A 218 -21.88 1.38 0.17
C ILE A 218 -21.94 2.40 1.30
N ASP A 219 -22.14 1.92 2.54
CA ASP A 219 -22.02 2.72 3.75
C ASP A 219 -20.92 2.22 4.70
N MET A 220 -20.26 1.10 4.36
CA MET A 220 -19.14 0.53 5.12
C MET A 220 -18.18 -0.24 4.22
N ILE A 221 -16.88 0.04 4.37
CA ILE A 221 -15.78 -0.72 3.72
C ILE A 221 -14.91 -1.33 4.82
N ALA A 222 -14.85 -2.65 4.88
CA ALA A 222 -14.15 -3.40 5.93
C ALA A 222 -12.94 -4.16 5.31
N PRO A 223 -11.75 -3.53 5.22
CA PRO A 223 -10.57 -4.11 4.57
C PRO A 223 -9.95 -5.24 5.41
N SER A 224 -8.99 -5.96 4.85
CA SER A 224 -8.20 -6.99 5.53
C SER A 224 -7.16 -6.42 6.51
N HIS A 225 -6.82 -5.14 6.40
CA HIS A 225 -5.85 -4.47 7.27
C HIS A 225 -6.38 -3.17 7.86
N GLY A 226 -6.17 -3.03 9.17
CA GLY A 226 -6.41 -1.85 9.98
C GLY A 226 -7.88 -1.50 10.22
N ILE A 227 -8.19 -0.21 10.14
CA ILE A 227 -9.48 0.42 10.41
C ILE A 227 -10.54 0.21 9.32
N ILE A 228 -11.78 0.05 9.75
CA ILE A 228 -13.00 -0.04 8.92
C ILE A 228 -13.49 1.37 8.59
N TRP A 229 -13.76 1.61 7.31
CA TRP A 229 -14.29 2.88 6.82
C TRP A 229 -15.81 2.92 6.91
N GLN A 230 -16.34 4.01 7.43
CA GLN A 230 -17.77 4.29 7.52
C GLN A 230 -18.04 5.77 7.28
N SER A 231 -17.45 6.66 8.09
CA SER A 231 -17.73 8.09 8.05
C SER A 231 -16.87 8.83 7.00
N LEU A 232 -15.71 8.27 6.66
CA LEU A 232 -14.69 8.88 5.81
C LEU A 232 -14.55 8.17 4.46
N ILE A 233 -15.53 7.33 4.07
CA ILE A 233 -15.58 6.67 2.76
C ILE A 233 -15.41 7.68 1.60
N PRO A 234 -16.11 8.84 1.58
CA PRO A 234 -15.92 9.81 0.50
C PRO A 234 -14.48 10.34 0.41
N ASN A 235 -13.81 10.50 1.56
CA ASN A 235 -12.45 11.00 1.63
C ASN A 235 -11.46 9.98 1.04
N ILE A 236 -11.53 8.73 1.48
CA ILE A 236 -10.60 7.70 1.01
C ILE A 236 -10.82 7.36 -0.47
N LEU A 237 -12.06 7.35 -0.96
CA LEU A 237 -12.36 7.17 -2.38
C LEU A 237 -11.76 8.30 -3.24
N LYS A 238 -11.83 9.55 -2.76
CA LYS A 238 -11.22 10.70 -3.45
C LYS A 238 -9.70 10.56 -3.52
N GLU A 239 -9.05 10.17 -2.44
CA GLU A 239 -7.60 9.95 -2.42
C GLU A 239 -7.19 8.77 -3.30
N TYR A 240 -7.87 7.62 -3.24
CA TYR A 240 -7.61 6.48 -4.13
C TYR A 240 -7.76 6.85 -5.60
N LYS A 241 -8.77 7.66 -5.97
CA LYS A 241 -8.93 8.16 -7.33
C LYS A 241 -7.76 9.05 -7.75
N LYS A 242 -7.31 9.96 -6.88
CA LYS A 242 -6.14 10.81 -7.10
C LYS A 242 -4.89 9.95 -7.33
N TRP A 243 -4.63 9.00 -6.45
CA TRP A 243 -3.44 8.13 -6.49
C TRP A 243 -3.44 7.20 -7.71
N ALA A 244 -4.57 6.58 -8.05
CA ALA A 244 -4.73 5.74 -9.24
C ALA A 244 -4.42 6.49 -10.54
N ASN A 245 -4.81 7.76 -10.59
CA ASN A 245 -4.56 8.65 -11.73
C ASN A 245 -3.17 9.31 -11.71
N ASN A 246 -2.27 8.90 -10.79
CA ASN A 246 -0.95 9.51 -10.60
C ASN A 246 -0.99 11.03 -10.36
N GLN A 247 -2.12 11.57 -9.88
CA GLN A 247 -2.27 12.99 -9.60
C GLN A 247 -1.42 13.38 -8.39
N THR A 248 -0.46 14.26 -8.61
CA THR A 248 0.51 14.73 -7.61
C THR A 248 0.22 16.17 -7.19
N GLU A 249 0.89 16.59 -6.12
CA GLU A 249 0.93 17.97 -5.67
C GLU A 249 2.17 18.66 -6.26
N LYS A 250 2.06 19.98 -6.49
CA LYS A 250 3.20 20.82 -6.87
C LYS A 250 4.15 21.00 -5.67
N LYS A 251 4.87 19.94 -5.34
CA LYS A 251 5.91 19.87 -4.31
C LYS A 251 7.11 19.07 -4.79
N ALA A 252 8.24 19.35 -4.18
CA ALA A 252 9.53 18.75 -4.48
C ALA A 252 9.92 17.70 -3.43
N LEU A 253 10.54 16.61 -3.88
CA LEU A 253 11.15 15.61 -3.02
C LEU A 253 12.61 15.44 -3.43
N ILE A 254 13.54 15.70 -2.52
CA ILE A 254 14.96 15.49 -2.72
C ILE A 254 15.37 14.22 -1.97
N ILE A 255 15.91 13.25 -2.69
CA ILE A 255 16.30 11.95 -2.18
C ILE A 255 17.79 11.77 -2.44
N TYR A 256 18.60 11.50 -1.43
CA TYR A 256 20.04 11.34 -1.65
C TYR A 256 20.71 10.40 -0.66
N ASP A 257 21.93 10.03 -1.02
CA ASP A 257 22.95 9.54 -0.08
C ASP A 257 24.30 10.19 -0.45
N SER A 258 25.23 10.28 0.50
CA SER A 258 26.57 10.83 0.32
C SER A 258 27.60 10.10 1.19
N MET A 259 28.84 9.96 0.68
CA MET A 259 29.95 9.40 1.46
C MET A 259 30.70 10.47 2.25
N TRP A 260 31.00 11.60 1.60
CA TRP A 260 31.89 12.66 2.12
C TRP A 260 31.26 14.06 2.06
N GLY A 261 29.94 14.14 1.97
CA GLY A 261 29.19 15.39 2.10
C GLY A 261 29.07 16.26 0.85
N SER A 262 29.81 16.02 -0.24
CA SER A 262 29.66 16.83 -1.47
C SER A 262 28.26 16.72 -2.08
N THR A 263 27.77 15.50 -2.33
CA THR A 263 26.38 15.29 -2.81
C THR A 263 25.34 15.82 -1.82
N GLU A 264 25.61 15.73 -0.52
CA GLU A 264 24.74 16.28 0.52
C GLU A 264 24.65 17.82 0.43
N LYS A 265 25.79 18.51 0.30
CA LYS A 265 25.82 19.96 0.08
C LYS A 265 25.03 20.39 -1.16
N ILE A 266 25.13 19.62 -2.24
CA ILE A 266 24.33 19.86 -3.45
C ILE A 266 22.84 19.71 -3.14
N ALA A 267 22.43 18.68 -2.40
CA ALA A 267 21.04 18.46 -1.99
C ALA A 267 20.47 19.64 -1.18
N TYR A 268 21.22 20.13 -0.19
CA TYR A 268 20.82 21.27 0.64
C TYR A 268 20.74 22.57 -0.16
N LEU A 269 21.63 22.83 -1.12
CA LEU A 269 21.54 24.02 -1.95
C LEU A 269 20.39 23.97 -2.96
N LEU A 270 20.07 22.78 -3.49
CA LEU A 270 18.86 22.58 -4.28
C LEU A 270 17.61 22.84 -3.43
N GLN A 271 17.58 22.34 -2.20
CA GLN A 271 16.52 22.62 -1.22
C GLN A 271 16.38 24.13 -0.99
N GLU A 272 17.46 24.83 -0.60
CA GLU A 272 17.44 26.27 -0.37
C GLU A 272 16.92 27.05 -1.60
N GLY A 273 17.36 26.67 -2.79
CA GLY A 273 16.89 27.30 -4.04
C GLY A 273 15.39 27.10 -4.27
N ILE A 274 14.84 25.96 -3.85
CA ILE A 274 13.40 25.66 -3.93
C ILE A 274 12.64 26.39 -2.81
N GLU A 275 13.16 26.45 -1.58
CA GLU A 275 12.54 27.11 -0.42
C GLU A 275 12.45 28.64 -0.57
N GLU A 276 13.31 29.25 -1.39
CA GLU A 276 13.17 30.66 -1.78
C GLU A 276 11.96 30.91 -2.72
N THR A 277 11.13 29.89 -2.94
CA THR A 277 9.86 29.95 -3.67
C THR A 277 8.68 29.52 -2.77
N ASP A 278 7.49 29.38 -3.32
CA ASP A 278 6.26 28.92 -2.63
C ASP A 278 6.04 27.40 -2.75
N ILE A 279 6.97 26.66 -3.35
CA ILE A 279 6.87 25.20 -3.54
C ILE A 279 7.37 24.47 -2.28
N PRO A 280 6.54 23.63 -1.63
CA PRO A 280 7.00 22.80 -0.54
C PRO A 280 8.09 21.82 -0.99
N VAL A 281 9.13 21.63 -0.17
CA VAL A 281 10.19 20.65 -0.42
C VAL A 281 10.41 19.75 0.79
N THR A 282 10.58 18.47 0.53
CA THR A 282 10.98 17.47 1.53
C THR A 282 12.36 16.92 1.17
N LEU A 283 13.26 16.88 2.14
CA LEU A 283 14.60 16.29 1.99
C LEU A 283 14.65 14.93 2.70
N ARG A 284 15.07 13.88 1.98
CA ARG A 284 15.23 12.51 2.50
C ARG A 284 16.64 11.98 2.23
N ASN A 285 17.35 11.68 3.32
CA ASN A 285 18.58 10.90 3.26
C ASN A 285 18.23 9.41 3.38
N ILE A 286 18.57 8.61 2.35
CA ILE A 286 18.23 7.18 2.27
C ILE A 286 18.83 6.38 3.43
N LYS A 287 19.96 6.81 4.01
CA LYS A 287 20.57 6.14 5.17
C LYS A 287 19.68 6.18 6.41
N ASN A 288 18.87 7.23 6.55
CA ASN A 288 18.16 7.54 7.79
C ASN A 288 16.64 7.41 7.62
N THR A 289 16.15 7.24 6.40
CA THR A 289 14.72 7.13 6.10
C THR A 289 14.46 5.80 5.41
N HIS A 290 13.51 5.02 5.94
CA HIS A 290 13.14 3.76 5.31
C HIS A 290 12.58 4.00 3.91
N ILE A 291 12.93 3.14 2.95
CA ILE A 291 12.55 3.31 1.53
C ILE A 291 11.04 3.45 1.33
N SER A 292 10.23 2.81 2.17
CA SER A 292 8.77 2.87 2.07
C SER A 292 8.19 4.22 2.48
N ASP A 293 8.85 4.94 3.38
CA ASP A 293 8.46 6.29 3.76
C ASP A 293 8.81 7.27 2.64
N ILE A 294 9.98 7.09 2.00
CA ILE A 294 10.38 7.85 0.80
C ILE A 294 9.38 7.62 -0.35
N ILE A 295 8.97 6.37 -0.59
CA ILE A 295 7.97 6.05 -1.61
C ILE A 295 6.60 6.68 -1.32
N THR A 296 6.25 6.86 -0.05
CA THR A 296 5.03 7.59 0.34
C THR A 296 5.11 9.07 -0.07
N ASP A 297 6.28 9.70 0.08
CA ASP A 297 6.51 11.05 -0.43
C ASP A 297 6.49 11.10 -1.98
N VAL A 298 7.05 10.07 -2.65
CA VAL A 298 7.02 9.93 -4.12
C VAL A 298 5.59 9.88 -4.64
N LEU A 299 4.66 9.22 -3.95
CA LEU A 299 3.26 9.10 -4.36
C LEU A 299 2.62 10.48 -4.60
N THR A 300 2.99 11.47 -3.79
CA THR A 300 2.34 12.77 -3.78
C THR A 300 3.19 13.90 -4.38
N SER A 301 4.49 13.70 -4.59
CA SER A 301 5.40 14.73 -5.12
C SER A 301 5.47 14.71 -6.65
N LYS A 302 5.26 15.86 -7.29
CA LYS A 302 5.39 16.01 -8.76
C LYS A 302 6.85 16.03 -9.20
N MET A 303 7.70 16.73 -8.46
CA MET A 303 9.12 16.91 -8.77
C MET A 303 9.98 16.09 -7.83
N ILE A 304 10.87 15.26 -8.39
CA ILE A 304 11.70 14.31 -7.63
C ILE A 304 13.16 14.45 -8.07
N LEU A 305 14.01 14.82 -7.13
CA LEU A 305 15.45 15.04 -7.30
C LEU A 305 16.20 13.87 -6.66
N ILE A 306 17.05 13.16 -7.39
CA ILE A 306 17.76 11.98 -6.89
C ILE A 306 19.28 12.20 -6.95
N GLY A 307 19.93 12.03 -5.79
CA GLY A 307 21.33 12.32 -5.56
C GLY A 307 22.17 11.10 -5.21
N SER A 308 23.28 10.88 -5.91
CA SER A 308 24.30 9.91 -5.50
C SER A 308 25.70 10.37 -5.86
N PRO A 309 26.72 10.17 -5.02
CA PRO A 309 28.08 10.17 -5.50
C PRO A 309 28.34 8.93 -6.39
N THR A 310 29.42 8.96 -7.16
CA THR A 310 29.93 7.78 -7.86
C THR A 310 30.79 6.93 -6.92
N LEU A 311 30.46 5.64 -6.79
CA LEU A 311 31.23 4.60 -6.10
C LEU A 311 31.46 3.44 -7.07
N ASN A 312 32.72 3.05 -7.30
CA ASN A 312 33.09 1.90 -8.15
C ASN A 312 32.41 1.90 -9.54
N ASN A 313 32.44 3.05 -10.23
CA ASN A 313 31.82 3.29 -11.54
C ASN A 313 30.28 3.20 -11.58
N THR A 314 29.60 3.27 -10.43
CA THR A 314 28.13 3.28 -10.35
C THR A 314 27.67 4.17 -9.19
N MET A 315 26.36 4.21 -8.93
CA MET A 315 25.76 4.90 -7.78
C MET A 315 26.00 4.14 -6.46
N LEU A 316 25.69 4.77 -5.32
CA LEU A 316 25.75 4.07 -4.03
C LEU A 316 24.74 2.91 -3.96
N PRO A 317 25.08 1.78 -3.31
CA PRO A 317 24.16 0.64 -3.17
C PRO A 317 22.81 1.00 -2.54
N SER A 318 22.78 1.96 -1.62
CA SER A 318 21.55 2.50 -1.02
C SER A 318 20.62 3.13 -2.06
N VAL A 319 21.18 3.95 -2.96
CA VAL A 319 20.46 4.58 -4.07
C VAL A 319 20.06 3.53 -5.11
N GLY A 320 20.92 2.56 -5.42
CA GLY A 320 20.62 1.46 -6.34
C GLY A 320 19.47 0.56 -5.83
N GLY A 321 19.45 0.25 -4.53
CA GLY A 321 18.36 -0.48 -3.88
C GLY A 321 17.05 0.30 -3.92
N PHE A 322 17.09 1.60 -3.61
CA PHE A 322 15.92 2.47 -3.73
C PHE A 322 15.38 2.52 -5.17
N LEU A 323 16.24 2.71 -6.18
CA LEU A 323 15.82 2.77 -7.58
C LEU A 323 15.28 1.45 -8.10
N THR A 324 15.80 0.31 -7.60
CA THR A 324 15.24 -1.01 -7.89
C THR A 324 13.79 -1.10 -7.38
N TYR A 325 13.54 -0.64 -6.15
CA TYR A 325 12.20 -0.62 -5.56
C TYR A 325 11.26 0.34 -6.29
N LEU A 326 11.71 1.57 -6.56
CA LEU A 326 11.00 2.59 -7.33
C LEU A 326 10.58 2.08 -8.72
N LYS A 327 11.49 1.41 -9.43
CA LYS A 327 11.24 0.86 -10.78
C LYS A 327 10.17 -0.22 -10.77
N GLY A 328 10.11 -1.02 -9.70
CA GLY A 328 9.05 -2.01 -9.51
C GLY A 328 7.67 -1.39 -9.35
N LEU A 329 7.58 -0.25 -8.65
CA LEU A 329 6.32 0.44 -8.37
C LEU A 329 5.83 1.36 -9.49
N ARG A 330 6.69 1.70 -10.45
CA ARG A 330 6.36 2.42 -11.70
C ARG A 330 5.53 3.71 -11.52
N PRO A 331 5.95 4.66 -10.65
CA PRO A 331 5.32 5.99 -10.60
C PRO A 331 5.41 6.69 -11.96
N LYS A 332 4.33 7.33 -12.38
CA LYS A 332 4.21 7.99 -13.69
C LYS A 332 4.05 9.50 -13.54
N ASP A 333 4.17 10.24 -14.62
CA ASP A 333 3.84 11.68 -14.64
C ASP A 333 4.65 12.48 -13.59
N ARG A 334 5.96 12.27 -13.58
CA ARG A 334 6.91 12.93 -12.67
C ARG A 334 7.90 13.78 -13.46
N ILE A 335 8.37 14.84 -12.81
CA ILE A 335 9.52 15.64 -13.25
C ILE A 335 10.74 15.15 -12.45
N GLY A 336 11.70 14.56 -13.14
CA GLY A 336 12.94 14.05 -12.60
C GLY A 336 14.09 15.03 -12.73
N PHE A 337 14.98 15.02 -11.75
CA PHE A 337 16.27 15.70 -11.83
C PHE A 337 17.31 14.87 -11.08
N VAL A 338 18.53 14.78 -11.61
CA VAL A 338 19.58 13.96 -11.02
C VAL A 338 20.75 14.85 -10.63
N PHE A 339 21.37 14.54 -9.50
CA PHE A 339 22.57 15.22 -9.07
C PHE A 339 23.59 14.27 -8.43
N GLY A 340 24.83 14.72 -8.33
CA GLY A 340 25.89 13.88 -7.79
C GLY A 340 27.23 14.57 -7.67
N SER A 341 28.15 13.84 -7.07
CA SER A 341 29.57 14.19 -7.03
C SER A 341 30.44 12.99 -7.38
N TYR A 342 31.67 13.22 -7.82
CA TYR A 342 32.58 12.15 -8.22
C TYR A 342 34.03 12.57 -8.04
N GLY A 343 34.94 11.59 -7.89
CA GLY A 343 36.38 11.84 -7.97
C GLY A 343 36.91 11.71 -9.39
N TRP A 344 36.53 10.62 -10.07
CA TRP A 344 36.82 10.32 -11.47
C TRP A 344 35.66 9.50 -12.09
N GLY A 345 35.53 9.50 -13.42
CA GLY A 345 34.52 8.70 -14.15
C GLY A 345 33.09 9.26 -14.14
N GLY A 346 32.53 9.58 -12.97
CA GLY A 346 31.26 10.32 -12.82
C GLY A 346 29.98 9.58 -13.27
N GLN A 347 29.98 8.25 -13.37
CA GLN A 347 28.93 7.49 -14.05
C GLN A 347 27.58 7.46 -13.33
N ALA A 348 27.53 7.66 -12.01
CA ALA A 348 26.31 7.48 -11.22
C ALA A 348 25.13 8.34 -11.73
N VAL A 349 25.39 9.62 -12.05
CA VAL A 349 24.33 10.52 -12.53
C VAL A 349 23.70 9.98 -13.81
N GLY A 350 24.51 9.61 -14.80
CA GLY A 350 24.01 9.08 -16.08
C GLY A 350 23.25 7.76 -15.93
N GLU A 351 23.65 6.88 -15.01
CA GLU A 351 22.93 5.64 -14.74
C GLU A 351 21.55 5.90 -14.11
N ILE A 352 21.47 6.85 -13.16
CA ILE A 352 20.19 7.24 -12.54
C ILE A 352 19.28 7.89 -13.59
N GLU A 353 19.80 8.79 -14.44
CA GLU A 353 19.01 9.40 -15.52
C GLU A 353 18.40 8.34 -16.44
N LYS A 354 19.17 7.31 -16.81
CA LYS A 354 18.67 6.22 -17.66
C LYS A 354 17.48 5.52 -17.01
N ILE A 355 17.52 5.28 -15.70
CA ILE A 355 16.41 4.66 -14.97
C ILE A 355 15.18 5.56 -14.95
N LEU A 356 15.34 6.88 -14.79
CA LEU A 356 14.21 7.82 -14.80
C LEU A 356 13.61 7.96 -16.21
N LYS A 357 14.44 7.95 -17.25
CA LYS A 357 14.01 7.91 -18.66
C LYS A 357 13.26 6.62 -18.99
N ASP A 358 13.72 5.47 -18.49
CA ASP A 358 13.01 4.17 -18.61
C ASP A 358 11.61 4.22 -17.96
N LEU A 359 11.41 5.06 -16.94
CA LEU A 359 10.12 5.30 -16.28
C LEU A 359 9.26 6.37 -17.00
N SER A 360 9.74 6.90 -18.13
CA SER A 360 9.10 7.98 -18.88
C SER A 360 8.91 9.26 -18.05
N TRP A 361 9.83 9.53 -17.13
CA TRP A 361 9.84 10.80 -16.39
C TRP A 361 10.37 11.93 -17.27
N ASP A 362 9.81 13.11 -17.08
CA ASP A 362 10.25 14.32 -17.76
C ASP A 362 11.51 14.87 -17.09
N MET A 363 12.53 15.22 -17.87
CA MET A 363 13.85 15.66 -17.38
C MET A 363 14.33 16.88 -18.18
N PRO A 364 13.73 18.06 -17.94
CA PRO A 364 13.90 19.24 -18.79
C PRO A 364 15.19 20.03 -18.51
N ILE A 365 15.82 19.81 -17.36
CA ILE A 365 17.01 20.53 -16.91
C ILE A 365 18.18 19.55 -16.79
N GLU A 366 19.34 19.96 -17.28
CA GLU A 366 20.57 19.19 -17.24
C GLU A 366 20.97 18.85 -15.79
N SER A 367 21.30 17.58 -15.57
CA SER A 367 21.71 17.05 -14.27
C SER A 367 23.02 17.67 -13.78
N ILE A 368 23.21 17.71 -12.47
CA ILE A 368 24.44 18.24 -11.84
C ILE A 368 25.39 17.11 -11.49
N ASN A 369 26.63 17.17 -11.93
CA ASN A 369 27.66 16.20 -11.56
C ASN A 369 28.98 16.93 -11.29
N LEU A 370 29.33 17.13 -10.03
CA LEU A 370 30.47 17.98 -9.64
C LEU A 370 31.68 17.16 -9.20
N ASN A 371 32.87 17.63 -9.54
CA ASN A 371 34.12 16.94 -9.22
C ASN A 371 34.60 17.30 -7.80
N TYR A 372 34.86 16.29 -6.97
CA TYR A 372 35.28 16.41 -5.57
C TYR A 372 34.41 17.36 -4.73
N ILE A 373 34.99 18.45 -4.23
CA ILE A 373 34.36 19.42 -3.33
C ILE A 373 33.97 20.62 -4.18
N PRO A 374 32.67 20.95 -4.29
CA PRO A 374 32.24 22.07 -5.11
C PRO A 374 32.82 23.41 -4.65
N ASP A 375 33.21 24.25 -5.60
CA ASP A 375 33.65 25.62 -5.35
C ASP A 375 32.47 26.60 -5.17
N LYS A 376 32.77 27.87 -4.89
CA LYS A 376 31.73 28.88 -4.62
C LYS A 376 30.81 29.13 -5.81
N ASP A 377 31.35 29.13 -7.03
CA ASP A 377 30.58 29.44 -8.24
C ASP A 377 29.69 28.24 -8.61
N GLU A 378 30.21 27.02 -8.46
CA GLU A 378 29.44 25.79 -8.60
C GLU A 378 28.28 25.73 -7.60
N LEU A 379 28.53 26.03 -6.32
CA LEU A 379 27.50 26.06 -5.29
C LEU A 379 26.42 27.12 -5.58
N MET A 380 26.82 28.31 -6.05
CA MET A 380 25.87 29.36 -6.43
C MET A 380 25.00 28.92 -7.63
N ASN A 381 25.58 28.22 -8.60
CA ASN A 381 24.83 27.66 -9.72
C ASN A 381 23.84 26.58 -9.27
N VAL A 382 24.22 25.67 -8.37
CA VAL A 382 23.32 24.64 -7.81
C VAL A 382 22.05 25.28 -7.24
N LYS A 383 22.19 26.32 -6.42
CA LYS A 383 21.07 27.04 -5.84
C LYS A 383 20.16 27.66 -6.91
N ASN A 384 20.74 28.26 -7.96
CA ASN A 384 19.98 28.80 -9.08
C ASN A 384 19.25 27.72 -9.88
N VAL A 385 19.80 26.51 -10.00
CA VAL A 385 19.12 25.38 -10.63
C VAL A 385 17.88 24.97 -9.86
N GLY A 386 17.91 24.98 -8.52
CA GLY A 386 16.71 24.77 -7.67
C GLY A 386 15.54 25.70 -8.05
N LYS A 387 15.82 26.99 -8.28
CA LYS A 387 14.83 27.97 -8.73
C LYS A 387 14.32 27.70 -10.14
N LYS A 388 15.21 27.31 -11.06
CA LYS A 388 14.85 26.97 -12.45
C LYS A 388 13.92 25.76 -12.51
N LEU A 389 14.17 24.75 -11.69
CA LEU A 389 13.32 23.56 -11.54
C LEU A 389 11.90 23.94 -11.10
N VAL A 390 11.77 24.83 -10.10
CA VAL A 390 10.45 25.34 -9.68
C VAL A 390 9.74 26.10 -10.80
N LYS A 391 10.46 26.93 -11.55
CA LYS A 391 9.86 27.66 -12.68
C LYS A 391 9.22 26.68 -13.67
N TYR A 392 9.94 25.62 -14.02
CA TYR A 392 9.42 24.57 -14.91
C TYR A 392 8.18 23.85 -14.33
N LEU A 393 8.23 23.49 -13.04
CA LEU A 393 7.11 22.86 -12.31
C LEU A 393 5.86 23.75 -12.24
N LYS A 394 6.01 25.07 -12.25
CA LYS A 394 4.86 25.99 -12.24
C LYS A 394 4.20 26.10 -13.62
N GLU A 395 5.00 26.08 -14.67
CA GLU A 395 4.58 26.23 -16.06
C GLU A 395 3.95 24.94 -16.64
N ASN A 396 4.20 23.78 -16.00
CA ASN A 396 3.65 22.47 -16.36
C ASN A 396 2.92 21.81 -15.17
#